data_AF-A0A7W8FWL5-F1
#
_entry.id   AF-A0A7W8FWL5-F1
#
_cell.length_a   1.000
_cell.length_b   1.000
_cell.length_c   1.000
_cell.angle_alpha   90.00
_cell.angle_beta   90.00
_cell.angle_gamma   90.00
#
_symmetry.space_group_name_H-M   'P 1'
#
loop_
_entity.id
_entity.type
_entity.pdbx_description
1 polymer ?
#
loop_
_entity_poly.entity_id
_entity_poly.type
_entity_poly.pdbx_seq_one_letter_code
_entity_poly.pdbx_strand_id
1 'polypeptide(L)'
;MIEEAQMIRGLKSDEEYTLHEDFAFIDYTMTSDITFTIDDSDKPAKVVKKDEITKVKISKADATTGEDQKVIMEDTGKPNETVETGTDHLLRGVIQDNGRIDRREISGNRDSIKRL
;
A
#
# COMPACT_ATOMS: atom_id res chain seq x y z
N MET A 1 -3.61 -15.42 -5.37
CA MET A 1 -3.79 -15.36 -3.91
C MET A 1 -3.96 -16.78 -3.44
N ILE A 2 -3.02 -17.31 -2.67
CA ILE A 2 -3.15 -18.61 -2.01
C ILE A 2 -3.68 -18.29 -0.61
N GLU A 3 -4.80 -18.88 -0.21
CA GLU A 3 -5.28 -18.77 1.17
C GLU A 3 -4.56 -19.84 2.00
N GLU A 4 -3.62 -19.42 2.85
CA GLU A 4 -2.96 -20.31 3.80
C GLU A 4 -3.66 -20.22 5.16
N ALA A 5 -4.24 -21.35 5.60
CA ALA A 5 -4.84 -21.45 6.93
C ALA A 5 -3.82 -22.02 7.90
N GLN A 6 -3.56 -21.29 8.99
CA GLN A 6 -2.72 -21.74 10.09
C GLN A 6 -3.56 -22.04 11.33
N MET A 7 -3.27 -23.14 12.01
CA MET A 7 -3.97 -23.54 13.24
C MET A 7 -3.10 -23.24 14.45
N ILE A 8 -3.56 -22.30 15.28
CA ILE A 8 -2.97 -22.00 16.59
C ILE A 8 -3.73 -22.83 17.64
N ARG A 9 -3.01 -23.41 18.60
CA ARG A 9 -3.57 -24.28 19.65
C ARG A 9 -3.12 -23.81 21.04
N GLY A 10 -3.89 -24.20 22.06
CA GLY A 10 -3.55 -23.91 23.46
C GLY A 10 -3.95 -22.51 23.95
N LEU A 11 -4.80 -21.81 23.21
CA LEU A 11 -5.43 -20.58 23.68
C LEU A 11 -6.52 -20.94 24.71
N LYS A 12 -6.59 -20.16 25.79
CA LYS A 12 -7.61 -20.29 26.84
C LYS A 12 -8.92 -19.66 26.39
N SER A 13 -10.04 -20.29 26.73
CA SER A 13 -11.39 -19.75 26.55
C SER A 13 -11.65 -18.55 27.46
N ASP A 14 -12.60 -17.71 27.03
CA ASP A 14 -13.02 -16.46 27.67
C ASP A 14 -11.89 -15.40 27.79
N GLU A 15 -10.81 -15.55 27.01
CA GLU A 15 -9.70 -14.59 26.92
C GLU A 15 -9.69 -13.89 25.56
N GLU A 16 -9.25 -12.63 25.56
CA GLU A 16 -9.05 -11.82 24.35
C GLU A 16 -7.61 -11.93 23.84
N TYR A 17 -7.46 -12.09 22.53
CA TYR A 17 -6.18 -12.17 21.84
C TYR A 17 -6.14 -11.17 20.69
N THR A 18 -4.92 -10.82 20.28
CA THR A 18 -4.66 -9.96 19.13
C THR A 18 -3.81 -10.70 18.11
N LEU A 19 -4.28 -10.77 16.87
CA LEU A 19 -3.46 -11.16 15.73
C LEU A 19 -2.73 -9.92 15.21
N HIS A 20 -1.45 -9.82 15.54
CA HIS A 20 -0.52 -8.79 15.06
C HIS A 20 0.31 -9.32 13.90
N GLU A 21 0.56 -8.49 12.88
CA GLU A 21 1.52 -8.82 11.82
C GLU A 21 2.84 -8.13 12.14
N ASP A 22 3.87 -8.93 12.43
CA ASP A 22 5.19 -8.40 12.77
C ASP A 22 5.92 -7.85 11.54
N PHE A 23 5.67 -8.42 10.35
CA PHE A 23 6.31 -8.05 9.09
C PHE A 23 5.41 -8.36 7.88
N ALA A 24 5.27 -7.38 6.98
CA ALA A 24 4.71 -7.59 5.65
C ALA A 24 5.82 -7.88 4.62
N PHE A 25 5.52 -8.73 3.63
CA PHE A 25 6.43 -8.95 2.49
C PHE A 25 6.58 -7.67 1.64
N ILE A 26 7.63 -7.63 0.80
CA ILE A 26 7.80 -6.56 -0.20
C ILE A 26 6.50 -6.36 -0.97
N ASP A 27 6.10 -5.10 -1.15
CA ASP A 27 4.88 -4.66 -1.84
C ASP A 27 3.55 -4.88 -1.11
N TYR A 28 3.57 -5.40 0.11
CA TYR A 28 2.39 -5.46 0.96
C TYR A 28 2.48 -4.44 2.08
N THR A 29 1.32 -3.92 2.45
CA THR A 29 1.17 -2.96 3.53
C THR A 29 0.94 -3.72 4.82
N MET A 30 1.59 -3.27 5.89
CA MET A 30 1.27 -3.73 7.24
C MET A 30 -0.23 -3.58 7.48
N THR A 31 -0.86 -4.68 7.83
CA THR A 31 -2.28 -4.72 8.13
C THR A 31 -2.51 -4.48 9.62
N SER A 32 -3.60 -3.80 9.94
CA SER A 32 -3.96 -3.51 11.34
C SER A 32 -4.16 -4.77 12.16
N ASP A 33 -4.05 -4.61 13.47
CA ASP A 33 -4.35 -5.64 14.45
C ASP A 33 -5.81 -6.11 14.34
N ILE A 34 -6.03 -7.40 14.59
CA ILE A 34 -7.35 -7.99 14.68
C ILE A 34 -7.50 -8.60 16.08
N THR A 35 -8.43 -8.06 16.87
CA THR A 35 -8.79 -8.59 18.19
C THR A 35 -9.87 -9.66 18.06
N PHE A 36 -9.73 -10.76 18.80
CA PHE A 36 -10.71 -11.83 18.84
C PHE A 36 -10.72 -12.53 20.19
N THR A 37 -11.86 -13.13 20.55
CA THR A 37 -12.03 -13.90 21.79
C THR A 37 -12.19 -15.38 21.45
N ILE A 38 -11.65 -16.26 22.30
CA ILE A 38 -11.93 -17.70 22.23
C ILE A 38 -13.13 -17.99 23.12
N ASP A 39 -14.19 -18.55 22.57
CA ASP A 39 -15.32 -19.04 23.35
C ASP A 39 -15.04 -20.43 23.92
N ASP A 40 -15.86 -20.88 24.88
CA ASP A 40 -15.82 -22.25 25.43
C ASP A 40 -16.51 -23.27 24.50
N SER A 41 -16.56 -23.00 23.19
CA SER A 41 -17.12 -23.95 22.23
C SER A 41 -16.03 -24.89 21.71
N ASP A 42 -16.41 -26.12 21.36
CA ASP A 42 -15.52 -27.07 20.67
C ASP A 42 -15.18 -26.65 19.22
N LYS A 43 -15.50 -25.41 18.81
CA LYS A 43 -15.27 -24.91 17.46
C LYS A 43 -14.06 -23.98 17.44
N PRO A 44 -13.15 -24.12 16.46
CA PRO A 44 -12.06 -23.18 16.31
C PRO A 44 -12.58 -21.79 15.92
N ALA A 45 -12.11 -20.75 16.60
CA ALA A 45 -12.30 -19.38 16.17
C ALA A 45 -11.63 -19.17 14.80
N LYS A 46 -12.36 -18.59 13.84
CA LYS A 46 -11.84 -18.28 12.51
C LYS A 46 -11.60 -16.78 12.38
N VAL A 47 -10.33 -16.42 12.26
CA VAL A 47 -9.90 -15.05 11.99
C VAL A 47 -9.30 -15.01 10.59
N VAL A 48 -9.67 -14.00 9.80
CA VAL A 48 -9.15 -13.81 8.43
C VAL A 48 -8.44 -12.46 8.40
N LYS A 49 -7.14 -12.49 8.11
CA LYS A 49 -6.35 -11.30 7.77
C LYS A 49 -6.16 -11.28 6.25
N LYS A 50 -6.33 -10.11 5.64
CA LYS A 50 -6.21 -9.95 4.19
C LYS A 50 -5.10 -8.96 3.88
N ASP A 51 -4.11 -9.42 3.14
CA ASP A 51 -3.01 -8.56 2.70
C ASP A 51 -3.49 -7.52 1.68
N GLU A 52 -2.93 -6.31 1.77
CA GLU A 52 -3.16 -5.24 0.82
C GLU A 52 -1.84 -4.80 0.17
N ILE A 53 -1.84 -4.66 -1.14
CA ILE A 53 -0.67 -4.15 -1.88
C ILE A 53 -0.45 -2.67 -1.54
N THR A 54 0.80 -2.27 -1.33
CA THR A 54 1.16 -0.88 -1.10
C THR A 54 0.79 0.01 -2.28
N LYS A 55 0.09 1.11 -1.97
CA LYS A 55 -0.34 2.12 -2.94
C LYS A 55 0.37 3.43 -2.68
N VAL A 56 0.65 4.15 -3.75
CA VAL A 56 1.13 5.53 -3.71
C VAL A 56 0.29 6.41 -4.60
N LYS A 57 -0.02 7.60 -4.10
CA LYS A 57 -0.66 8.66 -4.85
C LYS A 57 0.33 9.81 -4.97
N ILE A 58 0.49 10.31 -6.18
CA ILE A 58 1.39 11.43 -6.46
C ILE A 58 0.53 12.59 -6.94
N SER A 59 0.63 13.72 -6.26
CA SER A 59 0.03 14.98 -6.71
C SER A 59 1.08 15.87 -7.32
N LYS A 60 0.67 16.62 -8.34
CA LYS A 60 1.48 17.67 -8.94
C LYS A 60 0.62 18.92 -8.97
N ALA A 61 1.14 20.01 -8.43
CA ALA A 61 0.46 21.29 -8.44
C ALA A 61 1.26 22.32 -9.23
N ASP A 62 0.56 23.29 -9.79
CA ASP A 62 1.15 24.48 -10.38
C ASP A 62 1.92 25.28 -9.31
N ALA A 63 3.13 25.73 -9.63
CA ALA A 63 3.97 26.44 -8.68
C ALA A 63 3.49 27.87 -8.37
N THR A 64 2.67 28.45 -9.25
CA THR A 64 2.17 29.82 -9.14
C THR A 64 0.76 29.85 -8.57
N THR A 65 -0.13 28.98 -9.07
CA THR A 65 -1.55 28.97 -8.68
C THR A 65 -1.85 27.96 -7.57
N GLY A 66 -1.02 26.94 -7.38
CA GLY A 66 -1.27 25.84 -6.46
C GLY A 66 -2.33 24.85 -6.95
N GLU A 67 -2.83 25.01 -8.18
CA GLU A 67 -3.85 24.12 -8.75
C GLU A 67 -3.28 22.77 -9.16
N ASP A 68 -4.04 21.70 -8.96
CA ASP A 68 -3.66 20.34 -9.35
C ASP A 68 -3.48 20.22 -10.88
N GLN A 69 -2.42 19.53 -11.29
CA GLN A 69 -2.08 19.22 -12.67
C GLN A 69 -2.01 17.71 -12.90
N LYS A 70 -2.55 17.29 -14.04
CA LYS A 70 -2.41 15.93 -14.57
C LYS A 70 -1.13 15.82 -15.40
N VAL A 71 -0.23 14.95 -14.97
CA VAL A 71 1.11 14.76 -15.53
C VAL A 71 1.38 13.27 -15.59
N ILE A 72 2.06 12.83 -16.64
CA ILE A 72 2.55 11.45 -16.77
C ILE A 72 4.02 11.42 -16.34
N MET A 73 4.32 10.54 -15.41
CA MET A 73 5.68 10.26 -14.93
C MET A 73 6.08 8.85 -15.31
N GLU A 74 7.37 8.63 -15.54
CA GLU A 74 7.99 7.32 -15.75
C GLU A 74 8.85 6.95 -14.55
N ASP A 75 8.83 5.67 -14.15
CA ASP A 75 9.78 5.12 -13.18
C ASP A 75 11.15 4.92 -13.85
N THR A 76 12.17 5.61 -13.35
CA THR A 76 13.53 5.53 -13.91
C THR A 76 14.23 4.20 -13.62
N GLY A 77 13.79 3.47 -12.58
CA GLY A 77 14.25 2.12 -12.27
C GLY A 77 13.56 1.03 -13.10
N LYS A 78 12.43 1.37 -13.75
CA LYS A 78 11.65 0.48 -14.60
C LYS A 78 11.18 1.20 -15.88
N PRO A 79 12.09 1.33 -16.86
CA PRO A 79 11.75 1.95 -18.13
C PRO A 79 10.52 1.28 -18.74
N ASN A 80 9.56 2.09 -19.23
CA ASN A 80 8.22 1.69 -19.74
C ASN A 80 7.09 1.53 -18.70
N GLU A 81 7.31 1.79 -17.42
CA GLU A 81 6.19 1.91 -16.45
C GLU A 81 5.85 3.39 -16.26
N THR A 82 4.65 3.80 -16.68
CA THR A 82 4.16 5.17 -16.54
C THR A 82 3.00 5.27 -15.55
N VAL A 83 2.96 6.39 -14.84
CA VAL A 83 1.94 6.69 -13.82
C VAL A 83 1.38 8.10 -14.04
N GLU A 84 0.07 8.27 -13.84
CA GLU A 84 -0.61 9.58 -13.91
C GLU A 84 -0.73 10.19 -12.51
N THR A 85 -0.49 11.49 -12.36
CA THR A 85 -0.75 12.18 -11.10
C THR A 85 -2.24 12.17 -10.73
N GLY A 86 -2.53 12.15 -9.43
CA GLY A 86 -3.89 12.18 -8.90
C GLY A 86 -4.60 10.82 -8.85
N THR A 87 -3.99 9.75 -9.35
CA THR A 87 -4.49 8.37 -9.27
C THR A 87 -3.63 7.51 -8.35
N ASP A 88 -4.23 6.44 -7.80
CA ASP A 88 -3.52 5.45 -6.99
C ASP A 88 -2.71 4.53 -7.90
N HIS A 89 -1.43 4.34 -7.60
CA HIS A 89 -0.54 3.42 -8.31
C HIS A 89 -0.03 2.34 -7.36
N LEU A 90 -0.04 1.10 -7.84
CA LEU A 90 0.52 -0.03 -7.10
C LEU A 90 2.05 0.02 -7.16
N LEU A 91 2.70 -0.19 -6.01
CA LEU A 91 4.13 -0.46 -5.98
C LEU A 91 4.32 -1.96 -5.97
N ARG A 92 4.83 -2.54 -7.06
CA ARG A 92 5.16 -3.96 -7.17
C ARG A 92 6.65 -4.15 -7.43
N GLY A 93 7.36 -4.89 -6.60
CA GLY A 93 8.77 -5.22 -6.61
C GLY A 93 9.69 -4.06 -6.22
N VAL A 94 9.23 -3.02 -5.51
CA VAL A 94 10.01 -1.75 -5.44
C VAL A 94 10.33 -1.24 -4.05
N ILE A 95 9.49 -1.47 -3.02
CA ILE A 95 9.75 -0.89 -1.69
C ILE A 95 9.60 -1.95 -0.59
N GLN A 96 10.73 -2.31 0.02
CA GLN A 96 10.78 -2.62 1.46
C GLN A 96 11.37 -1.39 2.15
N ASP A 97 10.78 -1.02 3.29
CA ASP A 97 11.29 -0.10 4.31
C ASP A 97 12.36 0.93 3.84
N ASN A 98 11.93 2.18 3.62
CA ASN A 98 12.76 3.30 3.12
C ASN A 98 13.39 3.14 1.70
N GLY A 99 12.92 2.19 0.89
CA GLY A 99 13.27 2.09 -0.53
C GLY A 99 12.99 3.40 -1.31
N ARG A 100 13.89 3.74 -2.24
CA ARG A 100 13.79 4.96 -3.05
C ARG A 100 13.26 4.64 -4.45
N ILE A 101 12.27 5.39 -4.91
CA ILE A 101 11.83 5.39 -6.31
C ILE A 101 12.13 6.76 -6.90
N ASP A 102 12.88 6.77 -7.99
CA ASP A 102 13.13 7.97 -8.77
C ASP A 102 12.21 7.99 -9.99
N ARG A 103 11.32 8.98 -10.06
CA ARG A 103 10.40 9.17 -11.20
C ARG A 103 10.71 10.44 -11.95
N ARG A 104 10.54 10.41 -13.27
CA ARG A 104 10.74 11.54 -14.16
C ARG A 104 9.45 11.93 -14.84
N GLU A 105 9.10 13.22 -14.80
CA GLU A 105 8.03 13.76 -15.62
C GLU A 105 8.38 13.64 -17.12
N ILE A 106 7.51 12.98 -17.88
CA ILE A 106 7.70 12.76 -19.33
C ILE A 106 6.67 13.50 -20.17
N SER A 107 5.55 13.92 -19.58
CA SER A 107 4.61 14.86 -20.21
C SER A 107 3.90 15.71 -19.18
N GLY A 108 3.89 17.03 -19.38
CA GLY A 108 3.14 17.99 -18.58
C GLY A 108 2.50 19.05 -19.47
N ASN A 109 1.41 19.66 -18.99
CA ASN A 109 0.82 20.80 -19.66
C ASN A 109 1.81 21.97 -19.59
N ARG A 110 2.43 22.32 -20.72
CA ARG A 110 3.40 23.42 -20.82
C ARG A 110 2.76 24.81 -20.73
N ASP A 111 1.43 24.89 -20.70
CA ASP A 111 0.70 26.15 -20.84
C ASP A 111 0.73 27.04 -19.58
N SER A 112 1.24 26.55 -18.44
CA SER A 112 1.33 27.36 -17.21
C SER A 112 2.58 28.26 -17.13
N ILE A 113 3.55 28.12 -18.03
CA ILE A 113 4.74 28.99 -18.03
C ILE A 113 4.44 30.25 -18.86
N LYS A 114 3.63 31.16 -18.31
CA LYS A 114 3.69 32.56 -18.74
C LYS A 114 5.04 33.13 -18.29
N ARG A 115 5.99 33.20 -19.22
CA ARG A 115 7.23 33.97 -19.06
C ARG A 115 6.87 35.39 -18.59
N LEU A 116 7.32 35.74 -17.39
CA LEU A 116 7.43 37.13 -16.92
C LEU A 116 8.50 37.86 -17.73
#